data_AF-A0A940IVC0-F1
#
_entry.id   AF-A0A940IVC0-F1
#
_cell.length_a   1.000
_cell.length_b   1.000
_cell.length_c   1.000
_cell.angle_alpha   90.00
_cell.angle_beta   90.00
_cell.angle_gamma   90.00
#
_symmetry.space_group_name_H-M   'P 1'
#
loop_
_entity.id
_entity.type
_entity.pdbx_description
1 polymer ?
#
loop_
_entity_poly.entity_id
_entity_poly.type
_entity_poly.pdbx_seq_one_letter_code
_entity_poly.pdbx_strand_id
1 'polypeptide(L)'
;MPLDATYQQLMRMLAARGLDWTRQRVMDLPDPLSPNHPAAAQVAQLARLAPVLSGLRGHMSPLEDIAARRLCPVMVREASERGLTGKMTATLRELIAAGELVSGDDPAWQMARLAVVDDPETDLADRLALAVEPMPELMAEAEAAICAQIPQEVICDARISRFARLLMQVYRFGAARPPFADARSFGHAHEKARRFAEWARRKGRVVALAQSLVCLRLLDPDHDMAEDLSEIISSQRPDGSFPEKVGFSTADQDLRTGLEATMIVLITLHLCAYGGWRRSRRNDPILRPLTRSRDRLAAAIAPRVDEWVRRQRPAEMLDLAAALTRATGENWFNRCGLTGYRPGQAGLTRLAGSVFCDAHAARHARQTLDLEQDFPTAWRDDPELRWLNGAAVMMRRDDPGRIWSRWNVDDLAVQGGVFDRCCRDALIFPPATPDAALRGVIRAHGLQILRIAERPDSVNLQQASTYLRRACMIAQLFEPAQRLAAAA
;
A
#
# COMPACT_ATOMS: atom_id res chain seq x y z
N MET A 1 26.85 -31.78 10.57
CA MET A 1 26.70 -32.71 11.72
C MET A 1 25.38 -33.46 11.57
N PRO A 2 25.31 -34.78 11.79
CA PRO A 2 24.08 -35.59 11.65
C PRO A 2 22.95 -35.26 12.67
N LEU A 3 23.27 -34.58 13.77
CA LEU A 3 22.28 -34.07 14.74
C LEU A 3 21.43 -32.92 14.19
N ASP A 4 21.90 -32.23 13.14
CA ASP A 4 21.20 -31.11 12.51
C ASP A 4 19.93 -31.57 11.78
N ALA A 5 19.96 -32.73 11.12
CA ALA A 5 18.81 -33.26 10.38
C ALA A 5 17.64 -33.67 11.29
N THR A 6 17.93 -34.37 12.39
CA THR A 6 16.92 -34.77 13.38
C THR A 6 16.30 -33.56 14.08
N TYR A 7 17.14 -32.58 14.43
CA TYR A 7 16.69 -31.34 15.03
C TYR A 7 15.79 -30.53 14.09
N GLN A 8 16.20 -30.37 12.82
CA GLN A 8 15.37 -29.74 11.79
C GLN A 8 14.04 -30.47 11.57
N GLN A 9 14.04 -31.81 11.60
CA GLN A 9 12.82 -32.61 11.47
C GLN A 9 11.86 -32.37 12.65
N LEU A 10 12.37 -32.31 13.88
CA LEU A 10 11.59 -31.94 15.06
C LEU A 10 10.97 -30.55 14.89
N MET A 11 11.74 -29.56 14.44
CA MET A 11 11.23 -28.20 14.23
C MET A 11 10.08 -28.16 13.22
N ARG A 12 10.22 -28.90 12.11
CA ARG A 12 9.17 -29.02 11.08
C ARG A 12 7.92 -29.71 11.61
N MET A 13 8.07 -30.76 12.43
CA MET A 13 6.95 -31.48 13.04
C MET A 13 6.16 -30.58 14.01
N LEU A 14 6.86 -29.86 14.90
CA LEU A 14 6.23 -28.92 15.84
C LEU A 14 5.52 -27.78 15.09
N ALA A 15 6.16 -27.28 14.03
CA ALA A 15 5.59 -26.24 13.18
C ALA A 15 4.34 -26.74 12.44
N ALA A 16 4.32 -27.98 11.97
CA ALA A 16 3.13 -28.58 11.35
C ALA A 16 1.96 -28.65 12.35
N ARG A 17 2.20 -29.08 13.59
CA ARG A 17 1.16 -29.09 14.64
C ARG A 17 0.58 -27.70 14.91
N GLY A 18 1.43 -26.67 15.00
CA GLY A 18 0.96 -25.29 15.17
C GLY A 18 0.14 -24.79 13.97
N LEU A 19 0.55 -25.13 12.75
CA LEU A 19 -0.23 -24.81 11.54
C LEU A 19 -1.57 -25.55 11.47
N ASP A 20 -1.62 -26.81 11.92
CA ASP A 20 -2.86 -27.60 11.99
C ASP A 20 -3.83 -27.00 13.02
N TRP A 21 -3.33 -26.60 14.19
CA TRP A 21 -4.11 -25.84 15.18
C TRP A 21 -4.67 -24.55 14.55
N THR A 22 -3.83 -23.76 13.88
CA THR A 22 -4.27 -22.53 13.22
C THR A 22 -5.33 -22.80 12.16
N ARG A 23 -5.17 -23.85 11.36
CA ARG A 23 -6.16 -24.25 10.35
C ARG A 23 -7.51 -24.54 11.00
N GLN A 24 -7.54 -25.36 12.05
CA GLN A 24 -8.78 -25.72 12.74
C GLN A 24 -9.48 -24.45 13.27
N ARG A 25 -8.77 -23.60 14.00
CA ARG A 25 -9.33 -22.38 14.59
C ARG A 25 -9.84 -21.37 13.56
N VAL A 26 -9.23 -21.30 12.38
CA VAL A 26 -9.72 -20.44 11.29
C VAL A 26 -10.94 -21.05 10.59
N MET A 27 -10.96 -22.37 10.40
CA MET A 27 -12.09 -23.07 9.78
C MET A 27 -13.36 -23.02 10.63
N ASP A 28 -13.22 -22.94 11.96
CA ASP A 28 -14.32 -22.77 12.91
C ASP A 28 -14.97 -21.37 12.83
N LEU A 29 -14.33 -20.39 12.17
CA LEU A 29 -14.89 -19.06 12.01
C LEU A 29 -16.00 -19.03 10.94
N PRO A 30 -16.98 -18.10 11.05
CA PRO A 30 -18.01 -17.90 10.03
C PRO A 30 -17.45 -17.62 8.64
N ASP A 31 -18.18 -18.06 7.62
CA ASP A 31 -17.90 -17.81 6.20
C ASP A 31 -19.16 -17.25 5.52
N PRO A 32 -19.22 -15.96 5.15
CA PRO A 32 -18.13 -14.97 5.21
C PRO A 32 -17.87 -14.38 6.61
N LEU A 33 -16.63 -13.95 6.85
CA LEU A 33 -16.22 -13.24 8.08
C LEU A 33 -16.47 -11.73 7.96
N SER A 34 -17.25 -11.15 8.88
CA SER A 34 -17.48 -9.70 8.92
C SER A 34 -16.22 -8.91 9.35
N PRO A 35 -15.95 -7.71 8.80
CA PRO A 35 -14.87 -6.83 9.28
C PRO A 35 -14.98 -6.45 10.76
N ASN A 36 -16.19 -6.49 11.33
CA ASN A 36 -16.43 -6.16 12.75
C ASN A 36 -16.38 -7.41 13.65
N HIS A 37 -16.14 -8.60 13.09
CA HIS A 37 -16.04 -9.82 13.89
C HIS A 37 -14.82 -9.73 14.83
N PRO A 38 -14.92 -10.18 16.10
CA PRO A 38 -13.82 -10.11 17.05
C PRO A 38 -12.52 -10.79 16.59
N ALA A 39 -12.64 -11.82 15.75
CA ALA A 39 -11.51 -12.56 15.15
C ALA A 39 -10.91 -11.93 13.88
N ALA A 40 -11.46 -10.80 13.39
CA ALA A 40 -10.99 -10.17 12.14
C ALA A 40 -9.52 -9.76 12.22
N ALA A 41 -9.10 -9.19 13.36
CA ALA A 41 -7.72 -8.80 13.60
C ALA A 41 -6.76 -10.00 13.60
N GLN A 42 -7.20 -11.13 14.16
CA GLN A 42 -6.44 -12.38 14.22
C GLN A 42 -6.24 -12.96 12.80
N VAL A 43 -7.30 -13.01 11.99
CA VAL A 43 -7.19 -13.45 10.59
C VAL A 43 -6.30 -12.50 9.77
N ALA A 44 -6.37 -11.20 10.03
CA ALA A 44 -5.48 -10.22 9.41
C ALA A 44 -4.01 -10.45 9.80
N GLN A 45 -3.72 -10.70 11.08
CA GLN A 45 -2.38 -11.05 11.56
C GLN A 45 -1.84 -12.31 10.88
N LEU A 46 -2.68 -13.34 10.68
CA LEU A 46 -2.30 -14.54 9.94
C LEU A 46 -1.91 -14.23 8.50
N ALA A 47 -2.75 -13.47 7.79
CA ALA A 47 -2.50 -13.08 6.41
C ALA A 47 -1.24 -12.24 6.26
N ARG A 48 -0.94 -11.36 7.22
CA ARG A 48 0.29 -10.57 7.27
C ARG A 48 1.55 -11.42 7.45
N LEU A 49 1.49 -12.48 8.25
CA LEU A 49 2.63 -13.34 8.55
C LEU A 49 2.78 -14.54 7.60
N ALA A 50 1.74 -14.91 6.87
CA ALA A 50 1.77 -16.04 5.93
C ALA A 50 2.88 -15.91 4.86
N PRO A 51 3.08 -14.75 4.21
CA PRO A 51 4.17 -14.57 3.25
C PRO A 51 5.56 -14.75 3.87
N VAL A 52 5.73 -14.47 5.17
CA VAL A 52 7.01 -14.67 5.89
C VAL A 52 7.36 -16.15 5.94
N LEU A 53 6.40 -17.00 6.32
CA LEU A 53 6.62 -18.45 6.35
C LEU A 53 6.94 -18.98 4.95
N SER A 54 6.25 -18.50 3.92
CA SER A 54 6.55 -18.87 2.53
C SER A 54 7.95 -18.41 2.10
N GLY A 55 8.36 -17.22 2.55
CA GLY A 55 9.68 -16.66 2.35
C GLY A 55 10.80 -17.54 2.90
N LEU A 56 10.67 -17.96 4.16
CA LEU A 56 11.61 -18.85 4.83
C LEU A 56 11.65 -20.25 4.20
N ARG A 57 10.49 -20.79 3.80
CA ARG A 57 10.40 -22.11 3.15
C ARG A 57 10.96 -22.12 1.73
N GLY A 58 10.91 -20.99 1.03
CA GLY A 58 11.23 -20.89 -0.40
C GLY A 58 10.08 -21.27 -1.33
N HIS A 59 8.94 -21.69 -0.79
CA HIS A 59 7.73 -22.05 -1.52
C HIS A 59 6.49 -21.65 -0.70
N MET A 60 5.31 -21.66 -1.32
CA MET A 60 4.07 -21.25 -0.65
C MET A 60 3.80 -22.08 0.62
N SER A 61 3.55 -21.38 1.73
CA SER A 61 3.14 -21.95 3.00
C SER A 61 1.63 -22.22 2.99
N PRO A 62 1.15 -23.32 3.60
CA PRO A 62 -0.28 -23.57 3.79
C PRO A 62 -1.00 -22.43 4.53
N LEU A 63 -0.26 -21.59 5.26
CA LEU A 63 -0.85 -20.46 5.97
C LEU A 63 -1.43 -19.40 5.03
N GLU A 64 -0.88 -19.23 3.82
CA GLU A 64 -1.44 -18.29 2.83
C GLU A 64 -2.87 -18.73 2.46
N ASP A 65 -3.05 -20.03 2.18
CA ASP A 65 -4.36 -20.61 1.88
C ASP A 65 -5.32 -20.57 3.08
N ILE A 66 -4.81 -20.86 4.29
CA ILE A 66 -5.62 -20.83 5.51
C ILE A 66 -6.16 -19.41 5.75
N ALA A 67 -5.31 -18.39 5.66
CA ALA A 67 -5.72 -17.01 5.89
C ALA A 67 -6.69 -16.52 4.80
N ALA A 68 -6.43 -16.84 3.53
CA ALA A 68 -7.26 -16.46 2.40
C ALA A 68 -8.68 -17.06 2.43
N ARG A 69 -8.92 -18.15 3.19
CA ARG A 69 -10.27 -18.73 3.38
C ARG A 69 -11.22 -17.87 4.20
N ARG A 70 -10.72 -16.93 5.01
CA ARG A 70 -11.54 -16.06 5.86
C ARG A 70 -11.27 -14.57 5.64
N LEU A 71 -10.14 -14.21 5.04
CA LEU A 71 -9.87 -12.86 4.57
C LEU A 71 -10.32 -12.72 3.11
N CYS A 72 -11.42 -12.00 2.86
CA CYS A 72 -11.90 -11.77 1.50
C CYS A 72 -11.59 -10.34 1.00
N PRO A 73 -11.48 -10.12 -0.32
CA PRO A 73 -11.19 -8.81 -0.88
C PRO A 73 -12.21 -7.72 -0.50
N VAL A 74 -13.49 -8.10 -0.38
CA VAL A 74 -14.60 -7.20 0.02
C VAL A 74 -14.39 -6.68 1.43
N MET A 75 -14.01 -7.55 2.38
CA MET A 75 -13.74 -7.17 3.76
C MET A 75 -12.60 -6.14 3.85
N VAL A 76 -11.50 -6.38 3.13
CA VAL A 76 -10.35 -5.46 3.07
C VAL A 76 -10.74 -4.13 2.43
N ARG A 77 -11.54 -4.16 1.36
CA ARG A 77 -12.06 -2.95 0.71
C ARG A 77 -12.92 -2.14 1.66
N GLU A 78 -13.91 -2.75 2.30
CA GLU A 78 -14.77 -2.07 3.29
C GLU A 78 -13.94 -1.44 4.42
N ALA A 79 -12.93 -2.15 4.92
CA ALA A 79 -12.02 -1.63 5.93
C ALA A 79 -11.21 -0.43 5.42
N SER A 80 -10.72 -0.50 4.19
CA SER A 80 -9.95 0.56 3.52
C SER A 80 -10.78 1.82 3.34
N GLU A 81 -12.02 1.69 2.84
CA GLU A 81 -12.93 2.83 2.66
C GLU A 81 -13.30 3.49 4.00
N ARG A 82 -13.60 2.67 5.03
CA ARG A 82 -13.88 3.18 6.38
C ARG A 82 -12.68 3.91 6.97
N GLY A 83 -11.47 3.38 6.76
CA GLY A 83 -10.23 4.00 7.22
C GLY A 83 -9.92 5.32 6.51
N LEU A 84 -10.26 5.42 5.23
CA LEU A 84 -10.05 6.63 4.43
C LEU A 84 -11.06 7.75 4.73
N THR A 85 -12.30 7.42 5.12
CA THR A 85 -13.34 8.43 5.39
C THR A 85 -13.60 8.69 6.87
N GLY A 86 -12.95 7.95 7.76
CA GLY A 86 -13.21 8.02 9.19
C GLY A 86 -11.93 7.87 10.01
N LYS A 87 -12.11 7.60 11.31
CA LYS A 87 -10.97 7.37 12.21
C LYS A 87 -10.35 6.00 11.92
N MET A 88 -9.06 5.98 11.63
CA MET A 88 -8.28 4.76 11.47
C MET A 88 -8.14 4.04 12.82
N THR A 89 -8.84 2.90 12.98
CA THR A 89 -8.75 2.08 14.20
C THR A 89 -7.68 1.00 14.06
N ALA A 90 -7.23 0.41 15.17
CA ALA A 90 -6.26 -0.67 15.16
C ALA A 90 -6.69 -1.86 14.28
N THR A 91 -7.95 -2.30 14.38
CA THR A 91 -8.48 -3.39 13.55
C THR A 91 -8.47 -3.05 12.06
N LEU A 92 -8.78 -1.80 11.69
CA LEU A 92 -8.72 -1.38 10.29
C LEU A 92 -7.27 -1.39 9.77
N ARG A 93 -6.30 -0.93 10.57
CA ARG A 93 -4.87 -0.98 10.21
C ARG A 93 -4.39 -2.41 9.97
N GLU A 94 -4.76 -3.35 10.83
CA GLU A 94 -4.42 -4.77 10.64
C GLU A 94 -5.01 -5.33 9.35
N LEU A 95 -6.30 -5.05 9.07
CA LEU A 95 -6.95 -5.49 7.83
C LEU A 95 -6.30 -4.88 6.57
N ILE A 96 -5.91 -3.60 6.63
CA ILE A 96 -5.18 -2.94 5.54
C ILE A 96 -3.79 -3.59 5.37
N ALA A 97 -3.08 -3.88 6.46
CA ALA A 97 -1.78 -4.53 6.41
C ALA A 97 -1.85 -5.95 5.82
N ALA A 98 -2.93 -6.68 6.11
CA ALA A 98 -3.21 -8.00 5.58
C ALA A 98 -3.62 -8.00 4.10
N GLY A 99 -4.10 -6.86 3.59
CA GLY A 99 -4.74 -6.75 2.29
C GLY A 99 -3.84 -7.05 1.09
N GLU A 100 -2.52 -7.06 1.24
CA GLU A 100 -1.60 -7.42 0.14
C GLU A 100 -1.87 -8.84 -0.38
N LEU A 101 -2.29 -9.76 0.50
CA LEU A 101 -2.55 -11.15 0.13
C LEU A 101 -3.74 -11.31 -0.83
N VAL A 102 -4.77 -10.47 -0.71
CA VAL A 102 -6.06 -10.67 -1.39
C VAL A 102 -6.57 -9.48 -2.20
N SER A 103 -6.05 -8.28 -1.95
CA SER A 103 -6.52 -7.00 -2.51
C SER A 103 -5.38 -6.15 -3.08
N GLY A 104 -4.24 -6.75 -3.42
CA GLY A 104 -3.05 -6.05 -3.94
C GLY A 104 -3.34 -5.08 -5.10
N ASP A 105 -4.37 -5.38 -5.88
CA ASP A 105 -4.79 -4.62 -7.06
C ASP A 105 -5.95 -3.62 -6.80
N ASP A 106 -6.52 -3.60 -5.60
CA ASP A 106 -7.66 -2.76 -5.30
C ASP A 106 -7.25 -1.29 -5.01
N PRO A 107 -7.82 -0.29 -5.70
CA PRO A 107 -7.42 1.11 -5.52
C PRO A 107 -7.74 1.65 -4.11
N ALA A 108 -8.84 1.24 -3.49
CA ALA A 108 -9.19 1.70 -2.14
C ALA A 108 -8.16 1.17 -1.13
N TRP A 109 -7.79 -0.11 -1.25
CA TRP A 109 -6.73 -0.70 -0.42
C TRP A 109 -5.39 0.01 -0.63
N GLN A 110 -4.96 0.25 -1.86
CA GLN A 110 -3.70 0.95 -2.14
C GLN A 110 -3.68 2.37 -1.53
N MET A 111 -4.79 3.12 -1.63
CA MET A 111 -4.91 4.44 -0.98
C MET A 111 -4.86 4.34 0.55
N ALA A 112 -5.57 3.38 1.14
CA ALA A 112 -5.60 3.19 2.58
C ALA A 112 -4.23 2.76 3.12
N ARG A 113 -3.52 1.89 2.40
CA ARG A 113 -2.12 1.51 2.68
C ARG A 113 -1.22 2.75 2.75
N LEU A 114 -1.27 3.62 1.74
CA LEU A 114 -0.50 4.87 1.74
C LEU A 114 -0.89 5.81 2.89
N ALA A 115 -2.19 5.88 3.24
CA ALA A 115 -2.66 6.67 4.37
C ALA A 115 -2.09 6.17 5.71
N VAL A 116 -1.95 4.85 5.89
CA VAL A 116 -1.35 4.27 7.09
C VAL A 116 0.16 4.56 7.17
N VAL A 117 0.88 4.51 6.05
CA VAL A 117 2.31 4.84 6.00
C VAL A 117 2.56 6.31 6.39
N ASP A 118 1.69 7.20 5.92
CA ASP A 118 1.75 8.65 6.17
C ASP A 118 1.33 9.07 7.59
N ASP A 119 0.63 8.22 8.33
CA ASP A 119 0.07 8.54 9.65
C ASP A 119 1.13 8.40 10.77
N PRO A 120 1.62 9.51 11.37
CA PRO A 120 2.62 9.44 12.44
C PRO A 120 2.07 8.79 13.74
N GLU A 121 0.75 8.69 13.90
CA GLU A 121 0.12 8.00 15.04
C GLU A 121 0.06 6.47 14.85
N THR A 122 0.47 5.96 13.69
CA THR A 122 0.63 4.52 13.45
C THR A 122 1.98 4.04 13.96
N ASP A 123 2.01 2.84 14.57
CA ASP A 123 3.26 2.22 15.02
C ASP A 123 4.27 2.11 13.86
N LEU A 124 5.51 2.50 14.13
CA LEU A 124 6.57 2.56 13.12
C LEU A 124 6.79 1.22 12.40
N ALA A 125 6.64 0.08 13.09
CA ALA A 125 6.77 -1.22 12.47
C ALA A 125 5.65 -1.49 11.44
N ASP A 126 4.43 -1.01 11.70
CA ASP A 126 3.32 -1.16 10.76
C ASP A 126 3.46 -0.22 9.57
N ARG A 127 3.98 1.00 9.77
CA ARG A 127 4.34 1.93 8.69
C ARG A 127 5.41 1.32 7.77
N LEU A 128 6.46 0.73 8.34
CA LEU A 128 7.51 0.03 7.59
C LEU A 128 6.99 -1.20 6.85
N ALA A 129 6.11 -1.99 7.46
CA ALA A 129 5.51 -3.17 6.84
C ALA A 129 4.73 -2.82 5.56
N LEU A 130 4.14 -1.62 5.52
CA LEU A 130 3.34 -1.13 4.41
C LEU A 130 4.10 -0.26 3.41
N ALA A 131 5.34 0.12 3.70
CA ALA A 131 6.18 0.84 2.74
C ALA A 131 6.58 -0.06 1.55
N VAL A 132 6.65 0.49 0.34
CA VAL A 132 6.99 -0.25 -0.89
C VAL A 132 8.49 -0.16 -1.20
N GLU A 133 9.11 0.96 -0.85
CA GLU A 133 10.54 1.20 -0.96
C GLU A 133 11.12 1.51 0.42
N PRO A 134 12.42 1.28 0.64
CA PRO A 134 13.07 1.78 1.85
C PRO A 134 13.00 3.31 1.86
N MET A 135 12.05 3.85 2.62
CA MET A 135 11.90 5.29 2.82
C MET A 135 13.01 5.77 3.77
N PRO A 136 13.96 6.61 3.33
CA PRO A 136 15.11 6.98 4.14
C PRO A 136 14.74 7.57 5.50
N GLU A 137 13.67 8.37 5.55
CA GLU A 137 13.14 8.98 6.78
C GLU A 137 12.63 7.93 7.77
N LEU A 138 11.81 6.96 7.31
CA LEU A 138 11.33 5.86 8.16
C LEU A 138 12.48 4.97 8.63
N MET A 139 13.46 4.73 7.77
CA MET A 139 14.63 3.92 8.10
C MET A 139 15.51 4.61 9.16
N ALA A 140 15.70 5.92 9.07
CA ALA A 140 16.42 6.69 10.07
C ALA A 140 15.69 6.69 11.43
N GLU A 141 14.36 6.88 11.42
CA GLU A 141 13.52 6.77 12.62
C GLU A 141 13.63 5.37 13.26
N ALA A 142 13.62 4.34 12.42
CA ALA A 142 13.73 2.95 12.86
C ALA A 142 15.10 2.63 13.45
N GLU A 143 16.18 3.07 12.80
CA GLU A 143 17.54 2.90 13.31
C GLU A 143 17.72 3.59 14.66
N ALA A 144 17.25 4.83 14.81
CA ALA A 144 17.29 5.56 16.07
C ALA A 144 16.56 4.80 17.20
N ALA A 145 15.35 4.29 16.93
CA ALA A 145 14.59 3.52 17.90
C ALA A 145 15.23 2.16 18.24
N ILE A 146 15.80 1.46 17.25
CA ILE A 146 16.54 0.21 17.42
C ILE A 146 17.82 0.42 18.24
N CYS A 147 18.48 1.57 18.12
CA CYS A 147 19.72 1.88 18.83
C CYS A 147 19.49 2.54 20.20
N ALA A 148 18.31 3.11 20.46
CA ALA A 148 18.01 3.81 21.72
C ALA A 148 18.25 2.92 22.95
N GLN A 149 18.98 3.41 23.95
CA GLN A 149 19.26 2.61 25.15
C GLN A 149 17.99 2.36 25.97
N ILE A 150 17.85 1.14 26.47
CA ILE A 150 16.75 0.74 27.37
C ILE A 150 17.38 0.25 28.67
N PRO A 151 17.12 0.92 29.81
CA PRO A 151 17.57 0.49 31.12
C PRO A 151 17.00 -0.89 31.49
N GLN A 152 17.72 -1.65 32.31
CA GLN A 152 17.36 -3.03 32.64
C GLN A 152 16.08 -3.12 33.47
N GLU A 153 15.84 -2.11 34.30
CA GLU A 153 14.73 -2.01 35.26
C GLU A 153 13.37 -1.87 34.57
N VAL A 154 13.37 -1.40 33.32
CA VAL A 154 12.15 -1.12 32.55
C VAL A 154 11.91 -2.14 31.43
N ILE A 155 12.71 -3.21 31.35
CA ILE A 155 12.50 -4.29 30.39
C ILE A 155 11.18 -5.02 30.71
N CYS A 156 10.30 -5.10 29.71
CA CYS A 156 9.02 -5.79 29.78
C CYS A 156 8.61 -6.30 28.39
N ASP A 157 7.59 -7.16 28.34
CA ASP A 157 7.11 -7.80 27.11
C ASP A 157 6.75 -6.77 26.01
N ALA A 158 6.09 -5.67 26.38
CA ALA A 158 5.69 -4.63 25.43
C ALA A 158 6.89 -3.96 24.74
N ARG A 159 7.99 -3.73 25.47
CA ARG A 159 9.21 -3.13 24.90
C ARG A 159 9.95 -4.12 24.00
N ILE A 160 10.01 -5.39 24.39
CA ILE A 160 10.61 -6.45 23.57
C ILE A 160 9.81 -6.62 22.28
N SER A 161 8.48 -6.68 22.38
CA SER A 161 7.59 -6.79 21.21
C SER A 161 7.72 -5.59 20.28
N ARG A 162 7.78 -4.35 20.79
CA ARG A 162 8.02 -3.17 19.95
C ARG A 162 9.37 -3.22 19.23
N PHE A 163 10.44 -3.56 19.94
CA PHE A 163 11.77 -3.72 19.35
C PHE A 163 11.79 -4.82 18.28
N ALA A 164 11.21 -5.98 18.60
CA ALA A 164 11.25 -7.13 17.71
C ALA A 164 10.44 -6.90 16.44
N ARG A 165 9.21 -6.37 16.57
CA ARG A 165 8.40 -5.99 15.41
C ARG A 165 9.15 -5.01 14.52
N LEU A 166 9.79 -3.99 15.09
CA LEU A 166 10.56 -3.01 14.32
C LEU A 166 11.75 -3.64 13.60
N LEU A 167 12.58 -4.41 14.31
CA LEU A 167 13.76 -5.05 13.73
C LEU A 167 13.39 -6.05 12.63
N MET A 168 12.36 -6.88 12.87
CA MET A 168 11.86 -7.83 11.87
C MET A 168 11.41 -7.12 10.59
N GLN A 169 10.73 -5.98 10.68
CA GLN A 169 10.28 -5.23 9.50
C GLN A 169 11.44 -4.57 8.75
N VAL A 170 12.39 -3.99 9.48
CA VAL A 170 13.62 -3.39 8.92
C VAL A 170 14.45 -4.43 8.14
N TYR A 171 14.54 -5.67 8.65
CA TYR A 171 15.15 -6.81 7.96
C TYR A 171 14.24 -7.48 6.93
N ARG A 172 12.98 -7.04 6.79
CA ARG A 172 11.94 -7.71 6.00
C ARG A 172 11.88 -9.22 6.29
N PHE A 173 11.96 -9.59 7.57
CA PHE A 173 12.03 -10.96 8.08
C PHE A 173 13.17 -11.80 7.48
N GLY A 174 14.28 -11.17 7.12
CA GLY A 174 15.47 -11.81 6.54
C GLY A 174 15.54 -11.76 5.02
N ALA A 175 14.53 -11.19 4.34
CA ALA A 175 14.55 -11.02 2.89
C ALA A 175 15.56 -9.96 2.41
N ALA A 176 15.99 -9.06 3.29
CA ALA A 176 16.99 -8.05 2.99
C ALA A 176 17.78 -7.67 4.24
N ARG A 177 19.04 -7.28 4.05
CA ARG A 177 19.81 -6.60 5.10
C ARG A 177 19.49 -5.10 5.07
N PRO A 178 19.20 -4.46 6.21
CA PRO A 178 18.89 -3.04 6.21
C PRO A 178 20.12 -2.17 5.94
N PRO A 179 19.97 -1.05 5.22
CA PRO A 179 21.03 -0.07 5.01
C PRO A 179 21.14 0.88 6.20
N PHE A 180 21.54 0.39 7.37
CA PHE A 180 21.85 1.25 8.52
C PHE A 180 23.00 2.20 8.21
N ALA A 181 22.96 3.39 8.79
CA ALA A 181 23.96 4.44 8.58
C ALA A 181 25.32 4.07 9.18
N ASP A 182 25.35 3.35 10.32
CA ASP A 182 26.58 2.95 11.02
C ASP A 182 26.63 1.42 11.27
N ALA A 183 27.82 0.84 11.08
CA ALA A 183 28.10 -0.55 11.45
C ALA A 183 27.88 -0.81 12.96
N ARG A 184 28.09 0.20 13.82
CA ARG A 184 27.85 0.09 15.26
C ARG A 184 26.38 -0.15 15.61
N SER A 185 25.44 0.28 14.76
CA SER A 185 24.01 0.04 14.94
C SER A 185 23.68 -1.44 15.02
N PHE A 186 24.36 -2.28 14.23
CA PHE A 186 24.20 -3.74 14.31
C PHE A 186 24.67 -4.29 15.66
N GLY A 187 25.81 -3.80 16.18
CA GLY A 187 26.34 -4.19 17.48
C GLY A 187 25.39 -3.83 18.63
N HIS A 188 24.88 -2.60 18.64
CA HIS A 188 23.91 -2.15 19.65
C HIS A 188 22.59 -2.94 19.60
N ALA A 189 22.08 -3.21 18.39
CA ALA A 189 20.88 -4.03 18.21
C ALA A 189 21.10 -5.46 18.73
N HIS A 190 22.27 -6.05 18.45
CA HIS A 190 22.62 -7.41 18.87
C HIS A 190 22.77 -7.52 20.39
N GLU A 191 23.50 -6.60 21.02
CA GLU A 191 23.62 -6.56 22.48
C GLU A 191 22.25 -6.41 23.14
N LYS A 192 21.39 -5.52 22.63
CA LYS A 192 20.03 -5.34 23.14
C LYS A 192 19.19 -6.61 23.01
N ALA A 193 19.22 -7.28 21.86
CA ALA A 193 18.49 -8.51 21.61
C ALA A 193 18.94 -9.65 22.55
N ARG A 194 20.25 -9.76 22.85
CA ARG A 194 20.78 -10.73 23.82
C ARG A 194 20.24 -10.48 25.22
N ARG A 195 20.25 -9.22 25.68
CA ARG A 195 19.69 -8.85 27.00
C ARG A 195 18.20 -9.17 27.10
N PHE A 196 17.46 -8.98 26.01
CA PHE A 196 16.03 -9.32 25.95
C PHE A 196 15.78 -10.83 25.98
N ALA A 197 16.57 -11.63 25.26
CA ALA A 197 16.52 -13.08 25.33
C ALA A 197 16.79 -13.58 26.77
N GLU A 198 17.84 -13.09 27.41
CA GLU A 198 18.19 -13.46 28.79
C GLU A 198 17.09 -13.08 29.80
N TRP A 199 16.50 -11.89 29.67
CA TRP A 199 15.37 -11.47 30.49
C TRP A 199 14.16 -12.38 30.26
N ALA A 200 13.82 -12.66 28.99
CA ALA A 200 12.66 -13.46 28.63
C ALA A 200 12.80 -14.91 29.12
N ARG A 201 13.99 -15.50 28.98
CA ARG A 201 14.33 -16.83 29.51
C ARG A 201 14.14 -16.87 31.03
N ARG A 202 14.75 -15.94 31.78
CA ARG A 202 14.61 -15.85 33.25
C ARG A 202 13.17 -15.66 33.73
N LYS A 203 12.32 -15.01 32.92
CA LYS A 203 10.91 -14.75 33.25
C LYS A 203 9.96 -15.79 32.67
N GLY A 204 10.45 -16.81 31.96
CA GLY A 204 9.64 -17.83 31.30
C GLY A 204 8.66 -17.24 30.28
N ARG A 205 9.06 -16.21 29.53
CA ARG A 205 8.22 -15.50 28.55
C ARG A 205 8.45 -16.05 27.14
N VAL A 206 7.58 -16.94 26.66
CA VAL A 206 7.75 -17.65 25.38
C VAL A 206 7.76 -16.68 24.20
N VAL A 207 6.79 -15.77 24.12
CA VAL A 207 6.68 -14.83 22.99
C VAL A 207 7.91 -13.91 22.92
N ALA A 208 8.28 -13.31 24.04
CA ALA A 208 9.43 -12.42 24.13
C ALA A 208 10.75 -13.14 23.83
N LEU A 209 10.88 -14.40 24.25
CA LEU A 209 12.04 -15.21 23.94
C LEU A 209 12.09 -15.52 22.44
N ALA A 210 11.01 -16.04 21.87
CA ALA A 210 10.91 -16.38 20.45
C ALA A 210 11.16 -15.16 19.54
N GLN A 211 10.63 -13.99 19.90
CA GLN A 211 10.89 -12.71 19.23
C GLN A 211 12.38 -12.34 19.29
N SER A 212 13.00 -12.46 20.47
CA SER A 212 14.41 -12.12 20.68
C SER A 212 15.33 -13.06 19.89
N LEU A 213 15.00 -14.35 19.80
CA LEU A 213 15.75 -15.32 19.00
C LEU A 213 15.67 -15.03 17.50
N VAL A 214 14.48 -14.69 16.98
CA VAL A 214 14.35 -14.24 15.58
C VAL A 214 15.22 -13.02 15.35
N CYS A 215 15.18 -12.03 16.24
CA CYS A 215 16.02 -10.83 16.14
C CYS A 215 17.51 -11.16 16.14
N LEU A 216 17.97 -12.03 17.04
CA LEU A 216 19.36 -12.47 17.12
C LEU A 216 19.79 -13.15 15.83
N ARG A 217 18.96 -14.05 15.30
CA ARG A 217 19.23 -14.78 14.06
C ARG A 217 19.21 -13.90 12.80
N LEU A 218 18.44 -12.81 12.82
CA LEU A 218 18.46 -11.81 11.74
C LEU A 218 19.75 -10.96 11.78
N LEU A 219 20.24 -10.64 12.97
CA LEU A 219 21.47 -9.85 13.18
C LEU A 219 22.73 -10.68 12.97
N ASP A 220 22.70 -11.94 13.39
CA ASP A 220 23.76 -12.92 13.29
C ASP A 220 23.17 -14.25 12.74
N PRO A 221 23.31 -14.48 11.43
CA PRO A 221 22.84 -15.70 10.78
C PRO A 221 23.51 -16.99 11.26
N ASP A 222 24.52 -16.92 12.13
CA ASP A 222 25.16 -18.09 12.73
C ASP A 222 24.82 -18.26 14.22
N HIS A 223 23.99 -17.38 14.78
CA HIS A 223 23.57 -17.44 16.18
C HIS A 223 22.94 -18.80 16.52
N ASP A 224 23.50 -19.49 17.52
CA ASP A 224 23.00 -20.75 18.04
C ASP A 224 21.81 -20.51 18.98
N MET A 225 20.65 -21.07 18.61
CA MET A 225 19.40 -20.95 19.35
C MET A 225 19.04 -22.24 20.09
N ALA A 226 19.85 -23.30 20.05
CA ALA A 226 19.44 -24.63 20.49
C ALA A 226 19.01 -24.68 21.95
N GLU A 227 19.76 -24.03 22.84
CA GLU A 227 19.46 -23.98 24.27
C GLU A 227 18.13 -23.25 24.53
N ASP A 228 17.97 -22.02 24.02
CA ASP A 228 16.75 -21.22 24.21
C ASP A 228 15.51 -21.86 23.57
N LEU A 229 15.69 -22.52 22.43
CA LEU A 229 14.57 -23.12 21.70
C LEU A 229 14.04 -24.36 22.43
N SER A 230 14.86 -25.06 23.20
CA SER A 230 14.42 -26.21 24.00
C SER A 230 13.32 -25.83 25.02
N GLU A 231 13.42 -24.64 25.62
CA GLU A 231 12.40 -24.07 26.51
C GLU A 231 11.10 -23.78 25.77
N ILE A 232 11.18 -23.25 24.54
CA ILE A 232 10.00 -22.97 23.71
C ILE A 232 9.33 -24.28 23.28
N ILE A 233 10.11 -25.25 22.79
CA ILE A 233 9.62 -26.54 22.28
C ILE A 233 8.87 -27.31 23.36
N SER A 234 9.40 -27.33 24.59
CA SER A 234 8.78 -28.03 25.72
C SER A 234 7.44 -27.42 26.14
N SER A 235 7.15 -26.18 25.73
CA SER A 235 5.91 -25.47 26.04
C SER A 235 4.76 -25.73 25.06
N GLN A 236 4.97 -26.47 23.96
CA GLN A 236 3.88 -26.75 23.00
C GLN A 236 2.75 -27.54 23.68
N ARG A 237 1.52 -27.03 23.55
CA ARG A 237 0.33 -27.67 24.14
C ARG A 237 -0.10 -28.91 23.35
N PRO A 238 -0.91 -29.81 23.94
CA PRO A 238 -1.44 -30.98 23.24
C PRO A 238 -2.22 -30.65 21.97
N ASP A 239 -3.00 -29.55 21.97
CA ASP A 239 -3.78 -29.05 20.83
C ASP A 239 -2.90 -28.48 19.70
N GLY A 240 -1.59 -28.31 19.93
CA GLY A 240 -0.61 -27.82 18.95
C GLY A 240 -0.26 -26.35 19.08
N SER A 241 -0.97 -25.57 19.91
CA SER A 241 -0.68 -24.15 20.13
C SER A 241 0.54 -23.92 21.02
N PHE A 242 1.02 -22.68 21.03
CA PHE A 242 2.03 -22.22 21.99
C PHE A 242 1.46 -21.18 22.96
N PRO A 243 1.80 -21.28 24.26
CA PRO A 243 1.35 -20.34 25.28
C PRO A 243 2.22 -19.07 25.31
N GLU A 244 1.72 -18.01 25.98
CA GLU A 244 2.53 -16.81 26.22
C GLU A 244 3.66 -17.00 27.24
N LYS A 245 3.50 -17.93 28.17
CA LYS A 245 4.46 -18.24 29.25
C LYS A 245 4.80 -19.71 29.25
N VAL A 246 6.03 -20.02 29.67
CA VAL A 246 6.49 -21.39 29.92
C VAL A 246 5.65 -21.98 31.06
N GLY A 247 5.21 -23.22 30.87
CA GLY A 247 4.43 -23.95 31.83
C GLY A 247 3.58 -25.03 31.16
N PHE A 248 3.43 -26.16 31.85
CA PHE A 248 2.56 -27.24 31.37
C PHE A 248 1.09 -26.83 31.54
N SER A 249 0.32 -26.95 30.47
CA SER A 249 -1.14 -26.80 30.50
C SER A 249 -1.77 -27.71 29.46
N THR A 250 -2.87 -28.36 29.83
CA THR A 250 -3.70 -29.18 28.93
C THR A 250 -4.92 -28.44 28.40
N ALA A 251 -5.13 -27.19 28.81
CA ALA A 251 -6.27 -26.40 28.36
C ALA A 251 -6.07 -25.96 26.91
N ASP A 252 -7.07 -26.18 26.07
CA ASP A 252 -7.10 -25.67 24.70
C ASP A 252 -7.02 -24.13 24.68
N GLN A 253 -6.32 -23.58 23.68
CA GLN A 253 -6.32 -22.13 23.45
C GLN A 253 -7.33 -21.75 22.37
N ASP A 254 -8.08 -20.67 22.63
CA ASP A 254 -8.88 -20.02 21.59
C ASP A 254 -7.96 -19.24 20.63
N LEU A 255 -8.50 -18.84 19.47
CA LEU A 255 -7.73 -18.10 18.47
C LEU A 255 -7.20 -16.78 19.04
N ARG A 256 -7.97 -16.08 19.87
CA ARG A 256 -7.58 -14.76 20.40
C ARG A 256 -6.37 -14.85 21.33
N THR A 257 -6.31 -15.87 22.17
CA THR A 257 -5.29 -16.05 23.22
C THR A 257 -4.07 -16.84 22.73
N GLY A 258 -4.24 -17.74 21.75
CA GLY A 258 -3.16 -18.60 21.25
C GLY A 258 -2.41 -18.08 20.03
N LEU A 259 -3.02 -17.17 19.24
CA LEU A 259 -2.51 -16.89 17.90
C LEU A 259 -1.14 -16.22 17.90
N GLU A 260 -0.96 -15.13 18.64
CA GLU A 260 0.30 -14.37 18.61
C GLU A 260 1.49 -15.24 18.99
N ALA A 261 1.39 -15.95 20.13
CA ALA A 261 2.42 -16.85 20.60
C ALA A 261 2.71 -17.97 19.60
N THR A 262 1.67 -18.62 19.09
CA THR A 262 1.81 -19.68 18.08
C THR A 262 2.50 -19.16 16.83
N MET A 263 2.10 -18.00 16.31
CA MET A 263 2.63 -17.44 15.07
C MET A 263 4.09 -17.03 15.17
N ILE A 264 4.48 -16.35 16.26
CA ILE A 264 5.88 -15.98 16.47
C ILE A 264 6.74 -17.24 16.60
N VAL A 265 6.29 -18.23 17.38
CA VAL A 265 7.04 -19.48 17.51
C VAL A 265 7.13 -20.22 16.18
N LEU A 266 6.08 -20.24 15.37
CA LEU A 266 6.13 -20.81 14.02
C LEU A 266 7.20 -20.14 13.15
N ILE A 267 7.33 -18.81 13.21
CA ILE A 267 8.40 -18.07 12.51
C ILE A 267 9.77 -18.49 13.03
N THR A 268 9.96 -18.54 14.36
CA THR A 268 11.21 -18.98 14.98
C THR A 268 11.58 -20.40 14.55
N LEU A 269 10.66 -21.37 14.63
CA LEU A 269 10.87 -22.76 14.22
C LEU A 269 11.22 -22.88 12.73
N HIS A 270 10.57 -22.09 11.87
CA HIS A 270 10.90 -22.06 10.44
C HIS A 270 12.29 -21.47 10.21
N LEU A 271 12.64 -20.38 10.90
CA LEU A 271 13.95 -19.78 10.79
C LEU A 271 15.06 -20.76 11.22
N CYS A 272 14.83 -21.54 12.28
CA CYS A 272 15.71 -22.63 12.70
C CYS A 272 15.80 -23.74 11.64
N ALA A 273 14.65 -24.19 11.12
CA ALA A 273 14.58 -25.35 10.22
C ALA A 273 15.10 -25.08 8.80
N TYR A 274 15.06 -23.82 8.35
CA TYR A 274 15.42 -23.42 6.99
C TYR A 274 16.65 -22.50 6.94
N GLY A 275 17.11 -21.97 8.07
CA GLY A 275 18.35 -21.21 8.21
C GLY A 275 18.28 -19.76 7.75
N GLY A 276 17.29 -19.38 6.92
CA GLY A 276 17.13 -18.02 6.42
C GLY A 276 16.06 -17.92 5.33
N TRP A 277 15.92 -16.73 4.74
CA TRP A 277 14.98 -16.48 3.65
C TRP A 277 15.43 -17.19 2.36
N ARG A 278 14.52 -17.93 1.72
CA ARG A 278 14.81 -18.76 0.53
C ARG A 278 14.01 -18.40 -0.71
N ARG A 279 12.87 -17.71 -0.55
CA ARG A 279 12.02 -17.36 -1.69
C ARG A 279 12.64 -16.20 -2.46
N SER A 280 12.62 -16.25 -3.79
CA SER A 280 12.93 -15.06 -4.57
C SER A 280 11.99 -13.93 -4.16
N ARG A 281 12.55 -12.74 -3.95
CA ARG A 281 11.79 -11.57 -3.50
C ARG A 281 10.64 -11.35 -4.48
N ARG A 282 9.39 -11.31 -3.99
CA ARG A 282 8.25 -10.90 -4.80
C ARG A 282 8.54 -9.49 -5.29
N ASN A 283 8.23 -9.19 -6.56
CA ASN A 283 8.23 -7.81 -7.01
C ASN A 283 7.22 -7.06 -6.13
N ASP A 284 7.71 -6.07 -5.39
CA ASP A 284 6.87 -5.23 -4.56
C ASP A 284 5.77 -4.61 -5.45
N PRO A 285 4.49 -4.57 -5.01
CA PRO A 285 3.40 -4.13 -5.87
C PRO A 285 3.60 -2.69 -6.30
N ILE A 286 3.49 -2.42 -7.60
CA ILE A 286 3.51 -1.06 -8.13
C ILE A 286 2.19 -0.39 -7.71
N LEU A 287 2.26 0.52 -6.74
CA LEU A 287 1.10 1.27 -6.27
C LEU A 287 0.73 2.34 -7.28
N ARG A 288 -0.48 2.23 -7.85
CA ARG A 288 -1.07 3.22 -8.75
C ARG A 288 -2.58 3.38 -8.50
N PRO A 289 -3.00 3.69 -7.26
CA PRO A 289 -4.41 3.79 -6.92
C PRO A 289 -5.18 4.83 -7.76
N LEU A 290 -4.58 5.98 -8.07
CA LEU A 290 -5.25 7.06 -8.80
C LEU A 290 -5.44 6.69 -10.27
N THR A 291 -4.41 6.11 -10.88
CA THR A 291 -4.46 5.56 -12.25
C THR A 291 -5.55 4.51 -12.34
N ARG A 292 -5.58 3.55 -11.40
CA ARG A 292 -6.60 2.50 -11.40
C ARG A 292 -8.01 3.03 -11.16
N SER A 293 -8.16 4.05 -10.30
CA SER A 293 -9.46 4.71 -10.07
C SER A 293 -9.95 5.43 -11.34
N ARG A 294 -9.05 6.12 -12.05
CA ARG A 294 -9.31 6.71 -13.36
C ARG A 294 -9.76 5.65 -14.38
N ASP A 295 -9.02 4.55 -14.49
CA ASP A 295 -9.29 3.50 -15.47
C ASP A 295 -10.64 2.83 -15.22
N ARG A 296 -10.98 2.55 -13.95
CA ARG A 296 -12.31 2.05 -13.57
C ARG A 296 -13.41 3.03 -13.93
N LEU A 297 -13.24 4.32 -13.67
CA LEU A 297 -14.23 5.34 -14.03
C LEU A 297 -14.41 5.43 -15.56
N ALA A 298 -13.31 5.43 -16.32
CA ALA A 298 -13.37 5.44 -17.78
C ALA A 298 -14.13 4.21 -18.33
N ALA A 299 -13.83 3.02 -17.80
CA ALA A 299 -14.52 1.79 -18.17
C ALA A 299 -16.02 1.81 -17.82
N ALA A 300 -16.40 2.44 -16.71
CA ALA A 300 -17.81 2.60 -16.30
C ALA A 300 -18.56 3.64 -17.15
N ILE A 301 -17.87 4.67 -17.65
CA ILE A 301 -18.45 5.72 -18.48
C ILE A 301 -18.59 5.28 -19.94
N ALA A 302 -17.57 4.61 -20.49
CA ALA A 302 -17.48 4.29 -21.92
C ALA A 302 -18.76 3.66 -22.53
N PRO A 303 -19.42 2.67 -21.92
CA PRO A 303 -20.64 2.06 -22.48
C PRO A 303 -21.84 3.01 -22.56
N ARG A 304 -21.86 4.08 -21.76
CA ARG A 304 -22.97 5.05 -21.70
C ARG A 304 -22.85 6.16 -22.76
N VAL A 305 -21.69 6.26 -23.41
CA VAL A 305 -21.37 7.36 -24.35
C VAL A 305 -22.20 7.27 -25.63
N ASP A 306 -22.39 6.07 -26.18
CA ASP A 306 -23.03 5.87 -27.49
C ASP A 306 -24.47 6.40 -27.55
N GLU A 307 -25.24 6.20 -26.47
CA GLU A 307 -26.61 6.73 -26.37
C GLU A 307 -26.63 8.23 -26.13
N TRP A 308 -25.66 8.74 -25.36
CA TRP A 308 -25.56 10.14 -25.00
C TRP A 308 -25.15 11.01 -26.18
N VAL A 309 -24.16 10.60 -26.98
CA VAL A 309 -23.65 11.31 -28.16
C VAL A 309 -24.78 11.67 -29.14
N ARG A 310 -25.78 10.80 -29.31
CA ARG A 310 -26.92 11.04 -30.22
C ARG A 310 -27.82 12.21 -29.81
N ARG A 311 -27.75 12.65 -28.55
CA ARG A 311 -28.66 13.65 -27.96
C ARG A 311 -27.98 14.99 -27.65
N GLN A 312 -26.68 15.13 -27.89
CA GLN A 312 -25.89 16.26 -27.42
C GLN A 312 -25.27 17.06 -28.56
N ARG A 313 -24.90 18.31 -28.27
CA ARG A 313 -24.20 19.15 -29.24
C ARG A 313 -22.71 18.79 -29.27
N PRO A 314 -22.04 18.81 -30.43
CA PRO A 314 -20.60 18.54 -30.53
C PRO A 314 -19.71 19.32 -29.54
N ALA A 315 -20.06 20.58 -29.26
CA ALA A 315 -19.35 21.42 -28.28
C ALA A 315 -19.37 20.88 -26.84
N GLU A 316 -20.40 20.11 -26.47
CA GLU A 316 -20.57 19.52 -25.14
C GLU A 316 -19.81 18.19 -25.01
N MET A 317 -19.45 17.57 -26.14
CA MET A 317 -18.76 16.28 -26.19
C MET A 317 -17.24 16.40 -26.12
N LEU A 318 -16.67 17.59 -26.38
CA LEU A 318 -15.22 17.82 -26.40
C LEU A 318 -14.52 17.41 -25.10
N ASP A 319 -15.05 17.84 -23.96
CA ASP A 319 -14.43 17.61 -22.65
C ASP A 319 -14.45 16.12 -22.30
N LEU A 320 -15.55 15.42 -22.61
CA LEU A 320 -15.69 13.98 -22.40
C LEU A 320 -14.76 13.18 -23.31
N ALA A 321 -14.71 13.54 -24.60
CA ALA A 321 -13.81 12.91 -25.57
C ALA A 321 -12.34 13.09 -25.17
N ALA A 322 -11.95 14.28 -24.73
CA ALA A 322 -10.61 14.54 -24.21
C ALA A 322 -10.32 13.69 -22.97
N ALA A 323 -11.21 13.66 -21.98
CA ALA A 323 -11.02 12.92 -20.74
C ALA A 323 -10.92 11.39 -20.99
N LEU A 324 -11.78 10.82 -21.84
CA LEU A 324 -11.73 9.40 -22.21
C LEU A 324 -10.50 9.06 -23.05
N THR A 325 -10.08 9.94 -23.96
CA THR A 325 -8.83 9.76 -24.72
C THR A 325 -7.62 9.70 -23.79
N ARG A 326 -7.55 10.58 -22.79
CA ARG A 326 -6.47 10.58 -21.79
C ARG A 326 -6.47 9.32 -20.92
N ALA A 327 -7.65 8.86 -20.52
CA ALA A 327 -7.77 7.70 -19.66
C ALA A 327 -7.48 6.37 -20.38
N THR A 328 -7.90 6.25 -21.64
CA THR A 328 -7.86 4.98 -22.39
C THR A 328 -6.75 4.91 -23.45
N GLY A 329 -6.23 6.06 -23.89
CA GLY A 329 -5.32 6.17 -25.03
C GLY A 329 -5.99 6.00 -26.40
N GLU A 330 -7.30 5.73 -26.45
CA GLU A 330 -8.07 5.55 -27.69
C GLU A 330 -8.58 6.89 -28.24
N ASN A 331 -8.79 7.00 -29.55
CA ASN A 331 -9.30 8.23 -30.16
C ASN A 331 -10.81 8.42 -29.93
N TRP A 332 -11.18 8.91 -28.75
CA TRP A 332 -12.58 9.18 -28.40
C TRP A 332 -13.16 10.39 -29.10
N PHE A 333 -12.35 11.30 -29.65
CA PHE A 333 -12.86 12.38 -30.51
C PHE A 333 -13.56 11.79 -31.75
N ASN A 334 -12.93 10.80 -32.38
CA ASN A 334 -13.52 10.13 -33.53
C ASN A 334 -14.75 9.28 -33.13
N ARG A 335 -14.68 8.55 -32.01
CA ARG A 335 -15.81 7.73 -31.52
C ARG A 335 -17.03 8.57 -31.14
N CYS A 336 -16.83 9.78 -30.62
CA CYS A 336 -17.91 10.74 -30.35
C CYS A 336 -18.41 11.46 -31.62
N GLY A 337 -17.94 11.09 -32.82
CA GLY A 337 -18.39 11.69 -34.09
C GLY A 337 -17.91 13.13 -34.30
N LEU A 338 -16.78 13.53 -33.71
CA LEU A 338 -16.27 14.90 -33.79
C LEU A 338 -15.34 15.13 -34.99
N THR A 339 -15.27 14.20 -35.94
CA THR A 339 -14.40 14.30 -37.11
C THR A 339 -14.77 15.52 -37.96
N GLY A 340 -13.79 16.41 -38.17
CA GLY A 340 -13.98 17.68 -38.89
C GLY A 340 -14.78 18.74 -38.12
N TYR A 341 -15.13 18.49 -36.85
CA TYR A 341 -15.78 19.51 -36.03
C TYR A 341 -14.81 20.64 -35.70
N ARG A 342 -15.24 21.89 -35.92
CA ARG A 342 -14.50 23.11 -35.60
C ARG A 342 -14.97 23.71 -34.27
N PRO A 343 -14.18 23.61 -33.18
CA PRO A 343 -14.53 24.22 -31.91
C PRO A 343 -14.45 25.74 -32.02
N GLY A 344 -15.43 26.46 -31.49
CA GLY A 344 -15.30 27.91 -31.29
C GLY A 344 -14.25 28.25 -30.23
N GLN A 345 -13.90 29.54 -30.09
CA GLN A 345 -12.87 30.02 -29.15
C GLN A 345 -13.00 29.45 -27.73
N ALA A 346 -14.20 29.53 -27.12
CA ALA A 346 -14.43 28.99 -25.78
C ALA A 346 -14.31 27.45 -25.72
N GLY A 347 -14.55 26.75 -26.84
CA GLY A 347 -14.31 25.31 -26.97
C GLY A 347 -12.81 25.00 -27.06
N LEU A 348 -12.05 25.79 -27.81
CA LEU A 348 -10.60 25.65 -27.95
C LEU A 348 -9.88 25.82 -26.60
N THR A 349 -10.19 26.88 -25.84
CA THR A 349 -9.58 27.11 -24.52
C THR A 349 -9.89 25.97 -23.54
N ARG A 350 -11.13 25.46 -23.53
CA ARG A 350 -11.52 24.32 -22.67
C ARG A 350 -10.82 23.02 -23.07
N LEU A 351 -10.74 22.77 -24.37
CA LEU A 351 -10.05 21.60 -24.92
C LEU A 351 -8.56 21.64 -24.60
N ALA A 352 -7.92 22.80 -24.80
CA ALA A 352 -6.50 23.01 -24.53
C ALA A 352 -6.14 22.63 -23.09
N GLY A 353 -6.84 23.18 -22.10
CA GLY A 353 -6.63 22.81 -20.70
C GLY A 353 -7.02 21.37 -20.36
N SER A 354 -7.89 20.74 -21.16
CA SER A 354 -8.27 19.33 -20.95
C SER A 354 -7.24 18.34 -21.49
N VAL A 355 -6.47 18.70 -22.53
CA VAL A 355 -5.42 17.85 -23.13
C VAL A 355 -3.99 18.29 -22.78
N PHE A 356 -3.85 19.34 -21.97
CA PHE A 356 -2.55 19.90 -21.60
C PHE A 356 -1.64 18.85 -20.95
N CYS A 357 -0.36 18.86 -21.34
CA CYS A 357 0.66 17.88 -20.97
C CYS A 357 0.32 16.41 -21.29
N ASP A 358 -0.70 16.12 -22.10
CA ASP A 358 -1.02 14.77 -22.58
C ASP A 358 -0.79 14.66 -24.10
N ALA A 359 0.31 14.01 -24.48
CA ALA A 359 0.72 13.92 -25.88
C ALA A 359 -0.25 13.09 -26.73
N HIS A 360 -0.87 12.05 -26.16
CA HIS A 360 -1.79 11.19 -26.87
C HIS A 360 -3.09 11.92 -27.17
N ALA A 361 -3.69 12.57 -26.17
CA ALA A 361 -4.94 13.28 -26.35
C ALA A 361 -4.79 14.50 -27.26
N ALA A 362 -3.71 15.29 -27.11
CA ALA A 362 -3.47 16.44 -27.98
C ALA A 362 -3.25 16.02 -29.44
N ARG A 363 -2.53 14.91 -29.69
CA ARG A 363 -2.34 14.35 -31.03
C ARG A 363 -3.67 13.90 -31.65
N HIS A 364 -4.49 13.16 -30.91
CA HIS A 364 -5.80 12.70 -31.42
C HIS A 364 -6.75 13.87 -31.69
N ALA A 365 -6.74 14.91 -30.85
CA ALA A 365 -7.50 16.13 -31.08
C ALA A 365 -7.09 16.79 -32.41
N ARG A 366 -5.78 17.02 -32.63
CA ARG A 366 -5.25 17.61 -33.89
C ARG A 366 -5.57 16.79 -35.14
N GLN A 367 -5.59 15.46 -35.02
CA GLN A 367 -5.87 14.58 -36.16
C GLN A 367 -7.35 14.47 -36.50
N THR A 368 -8.24 14.81 -35.57
CA THR A 368 -9.68 14.54 -35.70
C THR A 368 -10.50 15.82 -35.86
N LEU A 369 -10.14 16.88 -35.13
CA LEU A 369 -10.85 18.15 -35.11
C LEU A 369 -10.27 19.12 -36.16
N ASP A 370 -11.10 20.04 -36.65
CA ASP A 370 -10.66 21.17 -37.45
C ASP A 370 -10.17 22.29 -36.50
N LEU A 371 -8.91 22.18 -36.07
CA LEU A 371 -8.22 23.19 -35.27
C LEU A 371 -7.55 24.16 -36.24
N GLU A 372 -8.06 25.39 -36.36
CA GLU A 372 -7.48 26.43 -37.21
C GLU A 372 -5.95 26.52 -37.03
N GLN A 373 -5.19 26.56 -38.13
CA GLN A 373 -3.73 26.71 -38.06
C GLN A 373 -3.30 28.12 -37.60
N ASP A 374 -4.19 29.11 -37.75
CA ASP A 374 -3.95 30.53 -37.44
C ASP A 374 -4.60 30.96 -36.12
N PHE A 375 -4.09 30.41 -35.01
CA PHE A 375 -4.44 30.88 -33.67
C PHE A 375 -4.19 32.40 -33.55
N PRO A 376 -5.12 33.20 -33.00
CA PRO A 376 -4.93 34.64 -32.82
C PRO A 376 -3.61 34.95 -32.10
N THR A 377 -2.92 36.03 -32.49
CA THR A 377 -1.60 36.40 -31.95
C THR A 377 -1.59 36.50 -30.42
N ALA A 378 -2.71 36.92 -29.82
CA ALA A 378 -2.90 37.00 -28.37
C ALA A 378 -2.83 35.64 -27.64
N TRP A 379 -2.94 34.52 -28.35
CA TRP A 379 -2.92 33.16 -27.78
C TRP A 379 -1.54 32.51 -27.87
N ARG A 380 -0.54 33.20 -28.44
CA ARG A 380 0.84 32.69 -28.58
C ARG A 380 1.59 32.55 -27.25
N ASP A 381 1.11 33.22 -26.19
CA ASP A 381 1.72 33.18 -24.87
C ASP A 381 1.03 32.19 -23.91
N ASP A 382 -0.11 31.61 -24.30
CA ASP A 382 -0.83 30.62 -23.51
C ASP A 382 -0.19 29.22 -23.70
N PRO A 383 0.41 28.61 -22.66
CA PRO A 383 1.07 27.32 -22.77
C PRO A 383 0.11 26.18 -23.17
N GLU A 384 -1.16 26.23 -22.77
CA GLU A 384 -2.13 25.18 -23.05
C GLU A 384 -2.53 25.18 -24.53
N LEU A 385 -2.78 26.37 -25.07
CA LEU A 385 -3.12 26.53 -26.49
C LEU A 385 -1.93 26.20 -27.39
N ARG A 386 -0.71 26.59 -27.00
CA ARG A 386 0.52 26.17 -27.68
C ARG A 386 0.65 24.65 -27.72
N TRP A 387 0.43 23.98 -26.58
CA TRP A 387 0.48 22.52 -26.50
C TRP A 387 -0.53 21.85 -27.43
N LEU A 388 -1.78 22.34 -27.44
CA LEU A 388 -2.83 21.85 -28.34
C LEU A 388 -2.42 22.01 -29.81
N ASN A 389 -1.82 23.15 -30.17
CA ASN A 389 -1.33 23.40 -31.53
C ASN A 389 -0.04 22.64 -31.89
N GLY A 390 0.57 21.90 -30.94
CA GLY A 390 1.81 21.15 -31.16
C GLY A 390 3.08 22.02 -31.13
N ALA A 391 3.00 23.25 -30.63
CA ALA A 391 4.16 24.08 -30.36
C ALA A 391 4.87 23.65 -29.08
N ALA A 392 6.19 23.87 -29.02
CA ALA A 392 6.98 23.59 -27.82
C ALA A 392 6.53 24.46 -26.64
N VAL A 393 6.40 23.84 -25.47
CA VAL A 393 6.07 24.48 -24.19
C VAL A 393 7.24 24.24 -23.23
N MET A 394 7.79 25.33 -22.69
CA MET A 394 8.84 25.25 -21.69
C MET A 394 8.23 25.03 -20.31
N MET A 395 8.59 23.92 -19.66
CA MET A 395 8.24 23.66 -18.27
C MET A 395 8.98 24.64 -17.34
N ARG A 396 8.29 25.13 -16.30
CA ARG A 396 8.90 26.06 -15.34
C ARG A 396 9.86 25.30 -14.42
N ARG A 397 11.03 25.89 -14.18
CA ARG A 397 12.09 25.32 -13.31
C ARG A 397 11.98 25.76 -11.85
N ASP A 398 10.89 26.40 -11.45
CA ASP A 398 10.72 26.86 -10.07
C ASP A 398 10.76 25.69 -9.08
N ASP A 399 11.14 25.97 -7.84
CA ASP A 399 11.11 25.00 -6.73
C ASP A 399 9.69 24.45 -6.55
N PRO A 400 9.45 23.16 -6.85
CA PRO A 400 8.12 22.58 -6.79
C PRO A 400 7.47 22.63 -5.41
N GLY A 401 8.27 22.65 -4.34
CA GLY A 401 7.77 22.78 -2.97
C GLY A 401 6.99 24.08 -2.73
N ARG A 402 7.32 25.15 -3.48
CA ARG A 402 6.61 26.44 -3.42
C ARG A 402 5.23 26.42 -4.07
N ILE A 403 4.92 25.42 -4.89
CA ILE A 403 3.61 25.26 -5.52
C ILE A 403 2.63 24.74 -4.48
N TRP A 404 3.02 23.66 -3.80
CA TRP A 404 2.18 23.01 -2.79
C TRP A 404 1.95 23.92 -1.59
N SER A 405 2.93 24.73 -1.19
CA SER A 405 2.75 25.67 -0.06
C SER A 405 1.73 26.78 -0.30
N ARG A 406 1.32 27.00 -1.56
CA ARG A 406 0.25 27.95 -1.92
C ARG A 406 -1.14 27.31 -1.92
N TRP A 407 -1.22 26.00 -1.76
CA TRP A 407 -2.47 25.25 -1.81
C TRP A 407 -3.11 25.25 -0.42
N ASN A 408 -4.24 25.94 -0.28
CA ASN A 408 -5.02 25.86 0.94
C ASN A 408 -5.82 24.54 0.97
N VAL A 409 -5.38 23.60 1.81
CA VAL A 409 -5.95 22.25 1.92
C VAL A 409 -7.46 22.28 2.23
N ASP A 410 -7.91 23.22 3.06
CA ASP A 410 -9.32 23.32 3.45
C ASP A 410 -10.20 23.73 2.27
N ASP A 411 -9.74 24.68 1.46
CA ASP A 411 -10.46 25.13 0.26
C ASP A 411 -10.51 24.02 -0.79
N LEU A 412 -9.42 23.27 -0.95
CA LEU A 412 -9.31 22.18 -1.91
C LEU A 412 -10.21 21.00 -1.57
N ALA A 413 -10.37 20.69 -0.28
CA ALA A 413 -11.24 19.61 0.18
C ALA A 413 -12.73 19.88 -0.11
N VAL A 414 -13.15 21.15 -0.08
CA VAL A 414 -14.55 21.54 -0.26
C VAL A 414 -14.87 21.92 -1.71
N GLN A 415 -13.94 22.61 -2.39
CA GLN A 415 -14.18 23.21 -3.69
C GLN A 415 -13.42 22.48 -4.80
N GLY A 416 -14.02 21.41 -5.35
CA GLY A 416 -13.40 20.63 -6.42
C GLY A 416 -13.01 21.44 -7.67
N GLY A 417 -13.66 22.58 -7.93
CA GLY A 417 -13.27 23.50 -9.00
C GLY A 417 -11.98 24.28 -8.73
N VAL A 418 -11.68 24.60 -7.47
CA VAL A 418 -10.38 25.18 -7.07
C VAL A 418 -9.30 24.13 -7.25
N PHE A 419 -9.55 22.90 -6.80
CA PHE A 419 -8.61 21.79 -6.93
C PHE A 419 -8.26 21.46 -8.39
N ASP A 420 -9.24 21.47 -9.30
CA ASP A 420 -9.00 21.29 -10.73
C ASP A 420 -8.06 22.37 -11.31
N ARG A 421 -8.25 23.63 -10.92
CA ARG A 421 -7.38 24.74 -11.36
C ARG A 421 -5.97 24.59 -10.81
N CYS A 422 -5.84 24.31 -9.51
CA CYS A 422 -4.56 24.06 -8.88
C CYS A 422 -3.81 22.89 -9.54
N CYS A 423 -4.48 21.78 -9.81
CA CYS A 423 -3.87 20.65 -10.53
C CYS A 423 -3.40 21.05 -11.93
N ARG A 424 -4.21 21.80 -12.67
CA ARG A 424 -3.84 22.31 -13.98
C ARG A 424 -2.59 23.19 -13.92
N ASP A 425 -2.54 24.12 -12.97
CA ASP A 425 -1.38 24.99 -12.75
C ASP A 425 -0.14 24.21 -12.29
N ALA A 426 -0.29 23.06 -11.63
CA ALA A 426 0.84 22.21 -11.25
C ALA A 426 1.43 21.44 -12.44
N LEU A 427 0.67 21.20 -13.52
CA LEU A 427 1.14 20.41 -14.67
C LEU A 427 2.26 21.08 -15.48
N ILE A 428 2.54 22.37 -15.29
CA ILE A 428 3.67 23.09 -15.91
C ILE A 428 5.01 22.93 -15.15
N PHE A 429 4.99 22.27 -13.99
CA PHE A 429 6.16 22.09 -13.14
C PHE A 429 6.62 20.62 -13.13
N PRO A 430 7.90 20.35 -12.81
CA PRO A 430 8.38 18.98 -12.69
C PRO A 430 7.69 18.25 -11.53
N PRO A 431 7.58 16.90 -11.58
CA PRO A 431 6.97 16.10 -10.52
C PRO A 431 7.63 16.36 -9.18
N ALA A 432 6.82 16.49 -8.13
CA ALA A 432 7.30 16.70 -6.78
C ALA A 432 6.40 16.01 -5.76
N THR A 433 6.98 15.67 -4.62
CA THR A 433 6.28 14.97 -3.55
C THR A 433 5.43 15.98 -2.76
N PRO A 434 4.10 15.88 -2.77
CA PRO A 434 3.22 16.72 -1.94
C PRO A 434 3.41 16.38 -0.47
N ASP A 435 3.09 17.30 0.44
CA ASP A 435 3.07 17.04 1.89
C ASP A 435 1.93 16.08 2.30
N ALA A 436 1.94 15.64 3.56
CA ALA A 436 0.98 14.66 4.07
C ALA A 436 -0.49 15.15 4.01
N ALA A 437 -0.73 16.45 4.23
CA ALA A 437 -2.06 17.02 4.22
C ALA A 437 -2.66 17.01 2.81
N LEU A 438 -1.86 17.43 1.82
CA LEU A 438 -2.25 17.38 0.41
C LEU A 438 -2.41 15.94 -0.09
N ARG A 439 -1.56 15.00 0.33
CA ARG A 439 -1.75 13.56 0.05
C ARG A 439 -3.10 13.05 0.56
N GLY A 440 -3.57 13.55 1.71
CA GLY A 440 -4.90 13.28 2.23
C GLY A 440 -6.03 13.72 1.28
N VAL A 441 -5.98 14.96 0.79
CA VAL A 441 -6.96 15.50 -0.16
C VAL A 441 -6.95 14.73 -1.49
N ILE A 442 -5.75 14.40 -2.00
CA ILE A 442 -5.60 13.62 -3.24
C ILE A 442 -6.27 12.24 -3.10
N ARG A 443 -6.05 11.54 -1.97
CA ARG A 443 -6.71 10.26 -1.68
C ARG A 443 -8.23 10.42 -1.57
N ALA A 444 -8.72 11.49 -0.95
CA ALA A 444 -10.16 11.75 -0.85
C ALA A 444 -10.80 11.91 -2.23
N HIS A 445 -10.16 12.65 -3.14
CA HIS A 445 -10.62 12.73 -4.53
C HIS A 445 -10.52 11.39 -5.27
N GLY A 446 -9.44 10.64 -5.10
CA GLY A 446 -9.27 9.29 -5.66
C GLY A 446 -10.39 8.33 -5.21
N LEU A 447 -10.72 8.33 -3.92
CA LEU A 447 -11.82 7.54 -3.37
C LEU A 447 -13.19 7.99 -3.90
N GLN A 448 -13.42 9.30 -4.03
CA GLN A 448 -14.65 9.83 -4.61
C GLN A 448 -14.83 9.36 -6.07
N ILE A 449 -13.76 9.42 -6.87
CA ILE A 449 -13.73 8.92 -8.25
C ILE A 449 -14.06 7.42 -8.30
N LEU A 450 -13.43 6.64 -7.41
CA LEU A 450 -13.67 5.20 -7.32
C LEU A 450 -15.12 4.87 -6.98
N ARG A 451 -15.73 5.55 -6.00
CA ARG A 451 -17.14 5.36 -5.62
C ARG A 451 -18.11 5.66 -6.76
N ILE A 452 -17.81 6.68 -7.56
CA ILE A 452 -18.59 7.00 -8.76
C ILE A 452 -18.43 5.91 -9.82
N ALA A 453 -17.22 5.38 -10.01
CA ALA A 453 -17.00 4.28 -10.95
C ALA A 453 -17.80 3.02 -10.61
N GLU A 454 -18.03 2.76 -9.31
CA GLU A 454 -18.81 1.61 -8.84
C GLU A 454 -20.32 1.81 -8.91
N ARG A 455 -20.76 3.07 -8.94
CA ARG A 455 -22.17 3.45 -9.04
C ARG A 455 -22.30 4.50 -10.13
N PRO A 456 -22.01 4.18 -11.40
CA PRO A 456 -21.95 5.17 -12.47
C PRO A 456 -23.28 5.91 -12.64
N ASP A 457 -24.39 5.27 -12.31
CA ASP A 457 -25.74 5.86 -12.39
C ASP A 457 -26.05 6.87 -11.27
N SER A 458 -25.20 6.98 -10.25
CA SER A 458 -25.36 7.99 -9.19
C SER A 458 -25.08 9.42 -9.68
N VAL A 459 -24.49 9.57 -10.87
CA VAL A 459 -24.19 10.86 -11.50
C VAL A 459 -24.56 10.82 -12.99
N ASN A 460 -24.89 11.98 -13.54
CA ASN A 460 -25.06 12.11 -14.98
C ASN A 460 -23.70 12.11 -15.69
N LEU A 461 -23.69 11.91 -17.01
CA LEU A 461 -22.45 11.81 -17.80
C LEU A 461 -21.60 13.09 -17.80
N GLN A 462 -22.23 14.26 -17.69
CA GLN A 462 -21.50 15.53 -17.62
C GLN A 462 -20.73 15.67 -16.30
N GLN A 463 -21.35 15.26 -15.19
CA GLN A 463 -20.70 15.15 -13.89
C GLN A 463 -19.58 14.09 -13.95
N ALA A 464 -19.86 12.91 -14.49
CA ALA A 464 -18.88 11.84 -14.64
C ALA A 464 -17.65 12.28 -15.48
N SER A 465 -17.86 13.06 -16.55
CA SER A 465 -16.80 13.68 -17.35
C SER A 465 -15.92 14.60 -16.52
N THR A 466 -16.51 15.40 -15.63
CA THR A 466 -15.76 16.30 -14.73
C THR A 466 -14.86 15.50 -13.79
N TYR A 467 -15.39 14.43 -13.19
CA TYR A 467 -14.62 13.52 -12.34
C TYR A 467 -13.52 12.78 -13.11
N LEU A 468 -13.80 12.34 -14.33
CA LEU A 468 -12.79 11.66 -15.16
C LEU A 468 -11.65 12.60 -15.54
N ARG A 469 -11.96 13.86 -15.91
CA ARG A 469 -10.95 14.88 -16.16
C ARG A 469 -10.06 15.10 -14.93
N ARG A 470 -10.66 15.22 -13.74
CA ARG A 470 -9.92 15.30 -12.47
C ARG A 470 -9.04 14.07 -12.27
N ALA A 471 -9.58 12.87 -12.49
CA ALA A 471 -8.87 11.60 -12.37
C ALA A 471 -7.63 11.55 -13.27
N CYS A 472 -7.73 12.03 -14.52
CA CYS A 472 -6.60 12.13 -15.44
C CYS A 472 -5.53 13.09 -14.93
N MET A 473 -5.90 14.26 -14.40
CA MET A 473 -4.94 15.24 -13.88
C MET A 473 -4.21 14.71 -12.64
N ILE A 474 -4.92 14.16 -11.65
CA ILE A 474 -4.29 13.65 -10.43
C ILE A 474 -3.40 12.44 -10.70
N ALA A 475 -3.83 11.51 -11.57
CA ALA A 475 -3.00 10.36 -11.95
C ALA A 475 -1.72 10.81 -12.67
N GLN A 476 -1.82 11.83 -13.54
CA GLN A 476 -0.65 12.36 -14.23
C GLN A 476 0.33 13.07 -13.29
N LEU A 477 -0.17 13.86 -12.33
CA LEU A 477 0.67 14.61 -11.40
C LEU A 477 1.36 13.71 -10.38
N PHE A 478 0.64 12.75 -9.81
CA PHE A 478 1.09 12.00 -8.64
C PHE A 478 1.48 10.54 -8.94
N GLU A 479 1.11 10.02 -10.12
CA GLU A 479 1.49 8.69 -10.59
C GLU A 479 1.96 8.70 -12.06
N PRO A 480 2.89 9.62 -12.45
CA PRO A 480 3.28 9.76 -13.84
C PRO A 480 3.84 8.46 -14.39
N ALA A 481 3.40 8.07 -15.59
CA ALA A 481 4.05 6.98 -16.32
C ALA A 481 5.52 7.37 -16.58
N GLN A 482 6.46 6.43 -16.40
CA GLN A 482 7.90 6.65 -16.61
C GLN A 482 8.26 7.30 -17.96
N ARG A 483 7.39 7.17 -18.99
CA ARG A 483 7.57 7.79 -20.31
C ARG A 483 7.22 9.29 -20.37
N LEU A 484 6.42 9.83 -19.46
CA LEU A 484 6.17 11.28 -19.35
C LEU A 484 7.33 11.99 -18.62
N ALA A 485 7.99 11.31 -17.68
CA ALA A 485 9.16 11.85 -16.98
C ALA A 485 10.38 12.06 -17.90
N ALA A 486 10.43 11.40 -19.06
CA ALA A 486 11.48 11.57 -20.07
C ALA A 486 11.14 12.61 -21.16
N ALA A 487 9.92 13.15 -21.16
CA ALA A 487 9.45 14.15 -22.12
C ALA A 487 9.24 15.55 -21.49
N ALA A 488 9.31 15.65 -20.16
CA ALA A 488 9.46 16.90 -19.40
C ALA A 488 10.96 17.22 -19.26
#